data_AF-A0A1A2T9P5-F1
#
_entry.id   AF-A0A1A2T9P5-F1
#
_cell.length_a   1.000
_cell.length_b   1.000
_cell.length_c   1.000
_cell.angle_alpha   90.00
_cell.angle_beta   90.00
_cell.angle_gamma   90.00
#
_symmetry.space_group_name_H-M   'P 1'
#
loop_
_entity.id
_entity.type
_entity.pdbx_description
1 polymer ?
#
loop_
_entity_poly.entity_id
_entity_poly.type
_entity_poly.pdbx_seq_one_letter_code
_entity_poly.pdbx_strand_id
1 'polypeptide(L)'
;MVLHATFFGDKLPNADVENLVLYNIGSFAVAGRNGTRFELGAAVPAAPDGAEYRFGYRYALAPQSGAFADWQQGRTLASFDWTDLGAFADDVKLAQVWLALRGRQVEVDGSPRAPETPFAVKVQVRPPRGSQPVLGNLVKGIFDGVVCAFQAHTDTAALPEVVARIARALRVDPVEIEELLLDQSRAVLGVVPQLVAPYGEGVRWDPADHLCVAGELLRAEPIGPRWTIRGEIVELAR
;
A
#
# COMPACT_ATOMS: atom_id res chain seq x y z
N MET A 1 -18.21 8.32 7.35
CA MET A 1 -16.97 9.01 7.75
C MET A 1 -15.84 8.02 7.84
N VAL A 2 -14.63 8.46 7.52
CA VAL A 2 -13.35 7.76 7.63
C VAL A 2 -12.39 8.59 8.48
N LEU A 3 -11.37 7.97 9.07
CA LEU A 3 -10.26 8.72 9.64
C LEU A 3 -9.47 9.36 8.49
N HIS A 4 -9.16 10.65 8.58
CA HIS A 4 -8.20 11.32 7.72
C HIS A 4 -7.02 11.81 8.57
N ALA A 5 -5.84 11.22 8.34
CA ALA A 5 -4.62 11.49 9.07
C ALA A 5 -3.58 12.18 8.17
N THR A 6 -3.14 13.38 8.53
CA THR A 6 -2.17 14.15 7.73
C THR A 6 -0.91 14.42 8.55
N PHE A 7 0.25 14.15 7.96
CA PHE A 7 1.56 14.61 8.47
C PHE A 7 1.96 15.86 7.72
N PHE A 8 2.42 16.90 8.41
CA PHE A 8 2.97 18.10 7.80
C PHE A 8 4.43 18.26 8.18
N GLY A 9 5.23 18.78 7.24
CA GLY A 9 6.67 18.99 7.40
C GLY A 9 7.49 17.98 6.60
N ASP A 10 8.81 18.10 6.71
CA ASP A 10 9.73 17.23 5.99
C ASP A 10 9.74 15.84 6.62
N LYS A 11 9.39 14.82 5.83
CA LYS A 11 9.64 13.43 6.20
C LYS A 11 11.09 13.06 5.91
N LEU A 12 11.63 12.10 6.68
CA LEU A 12 12.90 11.48 6.30
C LEU A 12 12.77 10.82 4.91
N PRO A 13 13.83 10.80 4.07
CA PRO A 13 13.73 10.35 2.68
C PRO A 13 13.01 9.00 2.50
N ASN A 14 13.32 8.03 3.37
CA ASN A 14 12.79 6.67 3.30
C ASN A 14 11.70 6.40 4.37
N ALA A 15 11.09 7.44 4.94
CA ALA A 15 9.98 7.27 5.86
C ALA A 15 8.67 7.16 5.09
N ASP A 16 7.82 6.24 5.51
CA ASP A 16 6.50 6.02 4.94
C ASP A 16 5.48 6.87 5.67
N VAL A 17 4.53 7.46 4.93
CA VAL A 17 3.58 8.41 5.52
C VAL A 17 2.66 7.70 6.51
N GLU A 18 2.24 6.46 6.24
CA GLU A 18 1.41 5.68 7.14
C GLU A 18 2.14 5.34 8.44
N ASN A 19 3.45 5.10 8.40
CA ASN A 19 4.27 4.91 9.60
C ASN A 19 4.29 6.17 10.48
N LEU A 20 4.40 7.35 9.87
CA LEU A 20 4.39 8.62 10.59
C LEU A 20 3.04 8.91 11.26
N VAL A 21 1.92 8.64 10.58
CA VAL A 21 0.60 9.07 11.06
C VAL A 21 -0.26 7.99 11.71
N LEU A 22 0.00 6.70 11.45
CA LEU A 22 -0.86 5.61 11.97
C LEU A 22 -0.19 4.80 13.07
N TYR A 23 1.08 4.42 12.91
CA TYR A 23 1.70 3.38 13.75
C TYR A 23 2.44 3.92 14.97
N ASN A 24 2.98 5.14 14.92
CA ASN A 24 3.78 5.72 16.00
C ASN A 24 2.98 6.54 17.04
N ILE A 25 1.65 6.60 16.91
CA ILE A 25 0.81 7.55 17.66
C ILE A 25 -0.15 6.85 18.62
N GLY A 26 -0.89 5.86 18.14
CA GLY A 26 -1.87 5.16 18.98
C GLY A 26 -2.82 4.28 18.16
N SER A 27 -3.90 3.85 18.80
CA SER A 27 -4.92 3.03 18.13
C SER A 27 -6.02 3.88 17.52
N PHE A 28 -6.28 3.65 16.23
CA PHE A 28 -7.36 4.29 15.48
C PHE A 28 -8.56 3.35 15.22
N ALA A 29 -8.74 2.31 16.04
CA ALA A 29 -9.76 1.29 15.81
C ALA A 29 -11.18 1.86 15.67
N VAL A 30 -11.54 2.86 16.49
CA VAL A 30 -12.87 3.49 16.46
C VAL A 30 -12.99 4.48 15.30
N ALA A 31 -12.05 5.42 15.19
CA ALA A 31 -12.09 6.47 14.17
C ALA A 31 -11.94 5.91 12.74
N GLY A 32 -11.11 4.87 12.57
CA GLY A 32 -10.82 4.21 11.30
C GLY A 32 -11.70 3.00 10.98
N ARG A 33 -12.77 2.73 11.75
CA ARG A 33 -13.59 1.50 11.59
C ARG A 33 -14.17 1.28 10.18
N ASN A 34 -14.47 2.38 9.49
CA ASN A 34 -15.04 2.41 8.15
C ASN A 34 -13.99 2.67 7.06
N GLY A 35 -12.77 3.03 7.46
CA GLY A 35 -11.68 3.32 6.56
C GLY A 35 -10.73 4.37 7.13
N THR A 36 -9.55 4.41 6.54
CA THR A 36 -8.48 5.34 6.85
C THR A 36 -7.99 5.96 5.56
N ARG A 37 -7.87 7.28 5.55
CA ARG A 37 -7.17 8.08 4.55
C ARG A 37 -5.96 8.71 5.22
N PHE A 38 -4.84 8.74 4.53
CA PHE A 38 -3.65 9.44 5.00
C PHE A 38 -2.99 10.23 3.87
N GLU A 39 -2.28 11.30 4.21
CA GLU A 39 -1.50 12.06 3.23
C GLU A 39 -0.35 12.86 3.87
N LEU A 40 0.65 13.19 3.04
CA LEU A 40 1.69 14.16 3.33
C LEU A 40 1.20 15.57 2.96
N GLY A 41 0.99 16.42 3.95
CA GLY A 41 0.53 17.80 3.76
C GLY A 41 1.56 18.69 3.05
N ALA A 42 1.11 19.83 2.53
CA ALA A 42 1.97 20.74 1.74
C ALA A 42 2.97 21.53 2.60
N ALA A 43 2.49 22.14 3.69
CA ALA A 43 3.30 22.93 4.60
C ALA A 43 2.77 22.79 6.03
N VAL A 44 3.63 22.99 7.02
CA VAL A 44 3.21 23.01 8.43
C VAL A 44 2.24 24.17 8.65
N PRO A 45 0.98 23.92 9.06
CA PRO A 45 0.02 24.98 9.33
C PRO A 45 0.51 25.88 10.47
N ALA A 46 0.13 27.17 10.44
CA ALA A 46 0.42 28.09 11.53
C ALA A 46 -0.15 27.56 12.85
N ALA A 47 0.68 27.52 13.89
CA ALA A 47 0.27 27.04 15.20
C ALA A 47 -0.58 28.10 15.93
N PRO A 48 -1.57 27.69 16.74
CA PRO A 48 -2.43 28.63 17.48
C PRO A 48 -1.69 29.54 18.46
N ASP A 49 -0.53 29.11 18.96
CA ASP A 49 0.34 29.88 19.86
C ASP A 49 1.33 30.79 19.12
N GLY A 50 1.29 30.79 17.77
CA GLY A 50 2.19 31.55 16.92
C GLY A 50 3.62 31.00 16.85
N ALA A 51 3.90 29.86 17.47
CA ALA A 51 5.22 29.23 17.42
C ALA A 51 5.46 28.49 16.10
N GLU A 52 6.72 28.41 15.68
CA GLU A 52 7.13 27.62 14.53
C GLU A 52 7.47 26.19 14.97
N TYR A 53 6.79 25.22 14.37
CA TYR A 53 7.05 23.79 14.58
C TYR A 53 7.63 23.17 13.31
N ARG A 54 8.56 22.23 13.48
CA ARG A 54 9.16 21.49 12.34
C ARG A 54 8.18 20.56 11.65
N PHE A 55 7.20 20.05 12.39
CA PHE A 55 6.21 19.12 11.88
C PHE A 55 4.89 19.28 12.64
N GLY A 56 3.80 18.80 12.03
CA GLY A 56 2.47 18.81 12.62
C GLY A 56 1.69 17.56 12.23
N TYR A 57 0.68 17.24 13.03
CA TYR A 57 -0.24 16.14 12.76
C TYR A 57 -1.68 16.65 12.78
N ARG A 58 -2.50 16.20 11.84
CA ARG A 58 -3.95 16.46 11.85
C ARG A 58 -4.70 15.14 11.75
N TYR A 59 -5.64 14.93 12.67
CA TYR A 59 -6.57 13.81 12.64
C TYR A 59 -7.99 14.37 12.59
N ALA A 60 -8.74 14.02 11.56
CA ALA A 60 -10.11 14.46 11.39
C ALA A 60 -10.99 13.31 10.90
N LEU A 61 -12.29 13.39 11.18
CA LEU A 61 -13.27 12.54 10.51
C LEU A 61 -13.71 13.21 9.21
N ALA A 62 -13.52 12.53 8.09
CA ALA A 62 -13.86 13.04 6.76
C ALA A 62 -14.93 12.19 6.07
N PRO A 63 -15.70 12.74 5.13
CA PRO A 63 -16.58 11.95 4.27
C PRO A 63 -15.79 10.91 3.47
N GLN A 64 -16.37 9.71 3.30
CA GLN A 64 -15.75 8.64 2.51
C GLN A 64 -15.58 9.04 1.04
N SER A 65 -16.48 9.87 0.51
CA SER A 65 -16.42 10.42 -0.85
C SER A 65 -15.47 11.61 -1.00
N GLY A 66 -14.79 12.04 0.07
CA GLY A 66 -13.83 13.14 0.00
C GLY A 66 -12.56 12.76 -0.77
N ALA A 67 -11.76 13.75 -1.14
CA ALA A 67 -10.44 13.57 -1.75
C ALA A 67 -9.31 13.72 -0.72
N PHE A 68 -8.07 13.61 -1.20
CA PHE A 68 -6.88 14.13 -0.54
C PHE A 68 -6.98 15.66 -0.46
N ALA A 69 -6.56 16.28 0.65
CA ALA A 69 -6.68 17.72 0.84
C ALA A 69 -5.51 18.49 0.21
N ASP A 70 -4.33 17.87 0.17
CA ASP A 70 -3.06 18.52 -0.20
C ASP A 70 -2.48 17.99 -1.52
N TRP A 71 -3.24 17.16 -2.24
CA TRP A 71 -2.84 16.52 -3.50
C TRP A 71 -3.96 16.50 -4.54
N GLN A 72 -3.59 16.76 -5.79
CA GLN A 72 -4.43 16.57 -6.96
C GLN A 72 -4.19 15.17 -7.55
N GLN A 73 -5.27 14.43 -7.78
CA GLN A 73 -5.20 13.13 -8.45
C GLN A 73 -4.95 13.34 -9.95
N GLY A 74 -3.85 12.76 -10.45
CA GLY A 74 -3.51 12.72 -11.86
C GLY A 74 -4.01 11.46 -12.55
N ARG A 75 -3.19 10.92 -13.46
CA ARG A 75 -3.48 9.71 -14.23
C ARG A 75 -3.52 8.47 -13.33
N THR A 76 -4.43 7.55 -13.62
CA THR A 76 -4.45 6.21 -13.03
C THR A 76 -3.36 5.36 -13.70
N LEU A 77 -2.43 4.83 -12.92
CA LEU A 77 -1.34 3.98 -13.40
C LEU A 77 -1.79 2.52 -13.56
N ALA A 78 -2.58 2.06 -12.60
CA ALA A 78 -3.15 0.72 -12.63
C ALA A 78 -4.46 0.67 -11.85
N SER A 79 -5.34 -0.24 -12.26
CA SER A 79 -6.57 -0.56 -11.54
C SER A 79 -6.80 -2.07 -11.49
N PHE A 80 -7.44 -2.52 -10.43
CA PHE A 80 -7.78 -3.92 -10.24
C PHE A 80 -9.15 -4.03 -9.58
N ASP A 81 -9.99 -4.92 -10.10
CA ASP A 81 -11.29 -5.21 -9.51
C ASP A 81 -11.17 -6.23 -8.37
N TRP A 82 -12.30 -6.65 -7.80
CA TRP A 82 -12.41 -7.55 -6.67
C TRP A 82 -11.56 -8.82 -6.84
N THR A 83 -10.40 -8.79 -6.20
CA THR A 83 -9.36 -9.80 -6.21
C THR A 83 -9.41 -10.58 -4.90
N ASP A 84 -9.47 -11.90 -5.00
CA ASP A 84 -9.55 -12.82 -3.86
C ASP A 84 -8.17 -12.97 -3.18
N LEU A 85 -8.12 -12.68 -1.88
CA LEU A 85 -6.94 -12.86 -1.03
C LEU A 85 -7.00 -14.15 -0.20
N GLY A 86 -8.10 -14.90 -0.28
CA GLY A 86 -8.33 -16.13 0.48
C GLY A 86 -8.46 -15.88 1.99
N ALA A 87 -7.82 -16.76 2.76
CA ALA A 87 -7.63 -16.56 4.19
C ALA A 87 -6.46 -15.58 4.39
N PHE A 88 -6.76 -14.35 4.79
CA PHE A 88 -5.78 -13.28 4.92
C PHE A 88 -5.02 -13.41 6.25
N ALA A 89 -3.86 -14.06 6.21
CA ALA A 89 -3.10 -14.47 7.38
C ALA A 89 -2.05 -13.42 7.76
N ASP A 90 -1.91 -13.13 9.05
CA ASP A 90 -1.10 -12.01 9.57
C ASP A 90 0.39 -12.09 9.20
N ASP A 91 0.96 -13.29 9.08
CA ASP A 91 2.38 -13.55 8.83
C ASP A 91 2.80 -13.41 7.36
N VAL A 92 1.85 -13.43 6.42
CA VAL A 92 2.13 -13.43 4.97
C VAL A 92 1.29 -12.42 4.17
N LYS A 93 0.58 -11.49 4.83
CA LYS A 93 -0.36 -10.55 4.18
C LYS A 93 0.18 -9.88 2.92
N LEU A 94 1.38 -9.29 3.03
CA LEU A 94 2.03 -8.59 1.92
C LEU A 94 2.22 -9.53 0.73
N ALA A 95 2.86 -10.68 0.96
CA ALA A 95 3.15 -11.66 -0.08
C ALA A 95 1.85 -12.24 -0.70
N GLN A 96 0.79 -12.40 0.10
CA GLN A 96 -0.53 -12.82 -0.40
C GLN A 96 -1.16 -11.76 -1.32
N VAL A 97 -1.11 -10.48 -0.96
CA VAL A 97 -1.61 -9.38 -1.79
C VAL A 97 -0.81 -9.28 -3.08
N TRP A 98 0.51 -9.34 -2.98
CA TRP A 98 1.41 -9.36 -4.14
C TRP A 98 1.04 -10.48 -5.10
N LEU A 99 1.00 -11.73 -4.63
CA LEU A 99 0.69 -12.89 -5.47
C LEU A 99 -0.71 -12.78 -6.10
N ALA A 100 -1.71 -12.37 -5.34
CA ALA A 100 -3.08 -12.26 -5.83
C ALA A 100 -3.23 -11.24 -6.97
N LEU A 101 -2.50 -10.13 -6.91
CA LEU A 101 -2.51 -9.10 -7.95
C LEU A 101 -1.64 -9.48 -9.16
N ARG A 102 -0.51 -10.16 -8.94
CA ARG A 102 0.37 -10.65 -10.01
C ARG A 102 -0.26 -11.79 -10.83
N GLY A 103 -0.99 -12.70 -10.17
CA GLY A 103 -1.62 -13.86 -10.80
C GLY A 103 -2.96 -13.58 -11.51
N ARG A 104 -3.43 -12.33 -11.57
CA ARG A 104 -4.74 -11.96 -12.17
C ARG A 104 -4.61 -10.97 -13.30
N GLN A 105 -5.70 -10.76 -14.05
CA GLN A 105 -5.79 -9.70 -15.03
C GLN A 105 -5.96 -8.37 -14.31
N VAL A 106 -5.06 -7.44 -14.58
CA VAL A 106 -5.01 -6.10 -14.01
C VAL A 106 -4.96 -5.12 -15.18
N GLU A 107 -5.67 -4.01 -15.05
CA GLU A 107 -5.60 -2.94 -16.05
C GLU A 107 -4.42 -2.04 -15.73
N VAL A 108 -3.48 -1.96 -16.65
CA VAL A 108 -2.30 -1.09 -16.58
C VAL A 108 -2.43 -0.06 -17.68
N ASP A 109 -2.31 1.23 -17.33
CA ASP A 109 -2.41 2.31 -18.30
C ASP A 109 -1.03 2.89 -18.65
N GLY A 110 -0.64 2.67 -19.91
CA GLY A 110 0.46 3.38 -20.57
C GLY A 110 1.85 3.14 -19.99
N SER A 111 2.69 4.18 -20.10
CA SER A 111 4.09 4.16 -19.68
C SER A 111 4.24 4.20 -18.16
N PRO A 112 5.29 3.57 -17.60
CA PRO A 112 5.62 3.65 -16.19
C PRO A 112 5.66 5.10 -15.68
N ARG A 113 5.34 5.26 -14.39
CA ARG A 113 5.49 6.51 -13.66
C ARG A 113 6.93 7.01 -13.79
N ALA A 114 7.09 8.32 -13.99
CA ALA A 114 8.41 8.94 -13.96
C ALA A 114 9.07 8.76 -12.57
N PRO A 115 10.40 8.52 -12.49
CA PRO A 115 11.11 8.44 -11.22
C PRO A 115 10.77 9.61 -10.28
N GLU A 116 10.74 9.36 -8.97
CA GLU A 116 10.43 10.37 -7.93
C GLU A 116 9.03 11.03 -7.98
N THR A 117 8.20 10.75 -8.98
CA THR A 117 6.83 11.29 -9.04
C THR A 117 5.97 10.71 -7.90
N PRO A 118 5.35 11.53 -7.04
CA PRO A 118 4.53 11.00 -5.96
C PRO A 118 3.30 10.25 -6.48
N PHE A 119 2.85 9.25 -5.72
CA PHE A 119 1.64 8.50 -6.06
C PHE A 119 0.78 8.22 -4.83
N ALA A 120 -0.46 7.79 -5.08
CA ALA A 120 -1.36 7.26 -4.06
C ALA A 120 -1.84 5.85 -4.38
N VAL A 121 -2.11 5.10 -3.33
CA VAL A 121 -2.79 3.81 -3.36
C VAL A 121 -4.17 3.96 -2.73
N LYS A 122 -5.21 3.63 -3.49
CA LYS A 122 -6.61 3.68 -3.03
C LYS A 122 -7.21 2.30 -3.12
N VAL A 123 -7.56 1.70 -1.98
CA VAL A 123 -8.02 0.32 -1.88
C VAL A 123 -9.31 0.24 -1.10
N GLN A 124 -10.24 -0.55 -1.61
CA GLN A 124 -11.38 -1.03 -0.84
C GLN A 124 -11.13 -2.47 -0.42
N VAL A 125 -11.27 -2.73 0.88
CA VAL A 125 -11.16 -4.07 1.44
C VAL A 125 -12.54 -4.56 1.86
N ARG A 126 -12.86 -5.76 1.41
CA ARG A 126 -14.06 -6.48 1.79
C ARG A 126 -13.65 -7.66 2.67
N PRO A 127 -13.99 -7.63 3.96
CA PRO A 127 -13.70 -8.75 4.85
C PRO A 127 -14.73 -9.88 4.67
N PRO A 128 -14.42 -11.10 5.17
CA PRO A 128 -15.37 -12.18 5.29
C PRO A 128 -16.60 -11.79 6.13
N ARG A 129 -17.75 -12.40 5.85
CA ARG A 129 -18.95 -12.26 6.67
C ARG A 129 -18.66 -12.62 8.13
N GLY A 130 -19.18 -11.82 9.05
CA GLY A 130 -18.96 -11.97 10.50
C GLY A 130 -17.61 -11.44 10.99
N SER A 131 -16.72 -10.98 10.10
CA SER A 131 -15.43 -10.38 10.49
C SER A 131 -15.54 -8.86 10.65
N GLN A 132 -15.00 -8.35 11.76
CA GLN A 132 -14.87 -6.91 12.03
C GLN A 132 -13.40 -6.56 12.30
N PRO A 133 -12.55 -6.54 11.26
CA PRO A 133 -11.13 -6.25 11.42
C PRO A 133 -10.90 -4.78 11.80
N VAL A 134 -9.80 -4.53 12.52
CA VAL A 134 -9.24 -3.19 12.68
C VAL A 134 -8.47 -2.84 11.40
N LEU A 135 -9.04 -1.96 10.57
CA LEU A 135 -8.47 -1.66 9.25
C LEU A 135 -7.08 -1.03 9.31
N GLY A 136 -6.78 -0.26 10.36
CA GLY A 136 -5.43 0.28 10.59
C GLY A 136 -4.34 -0.80 10.61
N ASN A 137 -4.66 -2.00 11.08
CA ASN A 137 -3.73 -3.14 11.10
C ASN A 137 -3.57 -3.82 9.73
N LEU A 138 -4.36 -3.41 8.73
CA LEU A 138 -4.29 -3.95 7.37
C LEU A 138 -3.58 -2.98 6.41
N VAL A 139 -3.49 -1.70 6.75
CA VAL A 139 -2.94 -0.65 5.86
C VAL A 139 -1.56 -1.07 5.37
N LYS A 140 -0.59 -1.30 6.26
CA LYS A 140 0.78 -1.64 5.85
C LYS A 140 0.85 -2.89 4.96
N GLY A 141 0.33 -4.03 5.41
CA GLY A 141 0.39 -5.27 4.63
C GLY A 141 -0.29 -5.19 3.26
N ILE A 142 -1.41 -4.44 3.14
CA ILE A 142 -2.08 -4.24 1.85
C ILE A 142 -1.28 -3.27 0.97
N PHE A 143 -0.83 -2.15 1.52
CA PHE A 143 -0.14 -1.10 0.75
C PHE A 143 1.20 -1.59 0.24
N ASP A 144 2.04 -2.16 1.11
CA ASP A 144 3.33 -2.74 0.74
C ASP A 144 3.11 -3.83 -0.34
N GLY A 145 2.08 -4.67 -0.20
CA GLY A 145 1.78 -5.74 -1.15
C GLY A 145 1.31 -5.23 -2.51
N VAL A 146 0.48 -4.19 -2.52
CA VAL A 146 0.06 -3.49 -3.74
C VAL A 146 1.27 -2.85 -4.41
N VAL A 147 2.08 -2.09 -3.67
CA VAL A 147 3.27 -1.42 -4.22
C VAL A 147 4.24 -2.44 -4.82
N CYS A 148 4.53 -3.54 -4.11
CA CYS A 148 5.35 -4.64 -4.64
C CYS A 148 4.75 -5.27 -5.91
N ALA A 149 3.43 -5.41 -6.02
CA ALA A 149 2.80 -6.02 -7.20
C ALA A 149 3.01 -5.22 -8.49
N PHE A 150 3.23 -3.92 -8.35
CA PHE A 150 3.42 -2.96 -9.44
C PHE A 150 4.85 -2.46 -9.57
N GLN A 151 5.79 -3.12 -8.89
CA GLN A 151 7.23 -3.03 -9.13
C GLN A 151 7.74 -4.35 -9.71
N ALA A 152 8.92 -4.33 -10.33
CA ALA A 152 9.60 -5.54 -10.78
C ALA A 152 11.02 -5.64 -10.19
N HIS A 153 11.44 -6.88 -9.96
CA HIS A 153 12.73 -7.24 -9.42
C HIS A 153 13.73 -7.52 -10.57
N THR A 154 15.00 -7.16 -10.41
CA THR A 154 16.04 -7.47 -11.42
C THR A 154 17.27 -8.21 -10.91
N ASP A 155 17.50 -8.27 -9.59
CA ASP A 155 18.63 -8.98 -9.00
C ASP A 155 18.45 -10.50 -9.06
N THR A 156 19.08 -11.14 -10.05
CA THR A 156 18.99 -12.60 -10.20
C THR A 156 19.89 -13.37 -9.23
N ALA A 157 20.76 -12.70 -8.45
CA ALA A 157 21.77 -13.41 -7.63
C ALA A 157 21.14 -14.14 -6.45
N ALA A 158 20.18 -13.52 -5.76
CA ALA A 158 19.46 -14.12 -4.63
C ALA A 158 18.13 -14.76 -5.04
N LEU A 159 17.78 -14.71 -6.33
CA LEU A 159 16.47 -15.09 -6.84
C LEU A 159 16.07 -16.54 -6.49
N PRO A 160 16.91 -17.58 -6.66
CA PRO A 160 16.51 -18.95 -6.35
C PRO A 160 16.13 -19.14 -4.86
N GLU A 161 16.86 -18.48 -3.97
CA GLU A 161 16.61 -18.57 -2.52
C GLU A 161 15.34 -17.81 -2.13
N VAL A 162 15.15 -16.60 -2.65
CA VAL A 162 13.95 -15.79 -2.43
C VAL A 162 12.70 -16.52 -2.94
N VAL A 163 12.77 -17.04 -4.17
CA VAL A 163 11.70 -17.81 -4.81
C VAL A 163 11.30 -19.00 -3.95
N ALA A 164 12.28 -19.82 -3.52
CA ALA A 164 12.00 -20.98 -2.68
C ALA A 164 11.32 -20.62 -1.35
N ARG A 165 11.75 -19.51 -0.71
CA ARG A 165 11.19 -19.04 0.56
C ARG A 165 9.76 -18.52 0.41
N ILE A 166 9.48 -17.73 -0.62
CA ILE A 166 8.12 -17.24 -0.93
C ILE A 166 7.20 -18.40 -1.29
N ALA A 167 7.63 -19.28 -2.20
CA ALA A 167 6.86 -20.44 -2.64
C ALA A 167 6.48 -21.35 -1.46
N ARG A 168 7.43 -21.60 -0.54
CA ARG A 168 7.17 -22.33 0.71
C ARG A 168 6.12 -21.64 1.59
N ALA A 169 6.24 -20.33 1.79
CA ALA A 169 5.33 -19.56 2.64
C ALA A 169 3.91 -19.51 2.07
N LEU A 170 3.78 -19.30 0.76
CA LEU A 170 2.49 -19.19 0.08
C LEU A 170 1.92 -20.53 -0.40
N ARG A 171 2.72 -21.61 -0.35
CA ARG A 171 2.39 -22.96 -0.84
C ARG A 171 2.01 -22.98 -2.32
N VAL A 172 2.84 -22.36 -3.14
CA VAL A 172 2.69 -22.26 -4.60
C VAL A 172 3.94 -22.75 -5.33
N ASP A 173 3.87 -22.88 -6.65
CA ASP A 173 4.98 -23.35 -7.47
C ASP A 173 6.13 -22.31 -7.50
N PRO A 174 7.37 -22.69 -7.16
CA PRO A 174 8.54 -21.83 -7.31
C PRO A 174 8.69 -21.22 -8.71
N VAL A 175 8.36 -21.96 -9.78
CA VAL A 175 8.48 -21.47 -11.16
C VAL A 175 7.55 -20.29 -11.40
N GLU A 176 6.32 -20.37 -10.91
CA GLU A 176 5.35 -19.26 -10.98
C GLU A 176 5.88 -18.03 -10.23
N ILE A 177 6.46 -18.20 -9.04
CA ILE A 177 7.02 -17.08 -8.26
C ILE A 177 8.16 -16.38 -9.00
N GLU A 178 9.05 -17.16 -9.62
CA GLU A 178 10.18 -16.63 -10.38
C GLU A 178 9.70 -15.79 -11.57
N GLU A 179 8.78 -16.33 -12.38
CA GLU A 179 8.17 -15.64 -13.51
C GLU A 179 7.49 -14.34 -13.06
N LEU A 180 6.71 -14.40 -11.97
CA LEU A 180 6.00 -13.24 -11.46
C LEU A 180 6.92 -12.17 -10.84
N LEU A 181 8.07 -12.53 -10.27
CA LEU A 181 9.02 -11.54 -9.73
C LEU A 181 9.76 -10.77 -10.84
N LEU A 182 10.10 -11.47 -11.92
CA LEU A 182 10.87 -10.91 -13.04
C LEU A 182 10.00 -10.20 -14.09
N ASP A 183 8.68 -10.43 -14.10
CA ASP A 183 7.80 -9.81 -15.09
C ASP A 183 7.73 -8.27 -14.93
N GLN A 184 8.26 -7.56 -15.92
CA GLN A 184 8.30 -6.09 -15.95
C GLN A 184 7.06 -5.47 -16.61
N SER A 185 6.17 -6.26 -17.21
CA SER A 185 5.04 -5.76 -18.00
C SER A 185 4.06 -4.91 -17.19
N ARG A 186 4.05 -5.09 -15.86
CA ARG A 186 3.16 -4.38 -14.92
C ARG A 186 3.90 -3.44 -13.97
N ALA A 187 5.18 -3.19 -14.21
CA ALA A 187 6.05 -2.41 -13.33
C ALA A 187 5.79 -0.88 -13.44
N VAL A 188 4.53 -0.46 -13.29
CA VAL A 188 4.13 0.95 -13.42
C VAL A 188 4.73 1.86 -12.36
N LEU A 189 5.11 1.31 -11.20
CA LEU A 189 5.82 2.04 -10.15
C LEU A 189 7.35 2.01 -10.30
N GLY A 190 7.85 1.26 -11.29
CA GLY A 190 9.25 1.17 -11.65
C GLY A 190 9.86 -0.22 -11.42
N VAL A 191 11.08 -0.37 -11.93
CA VAL A 191 11.91 -1.57 -11.78
C VAL A 191 12.97 -1.26 -10.73
N VAL A 192 13.17 -2.18 -9.78
CA VAL A 192 14.15 -2.01 -8.69
C VAL A 192 15.15 -3.17 -8.69
N PRO A 193 16.43 -2.92 -8.33
CA PRO A 193 17.42 -3.99 -8.22
C PRO A 193 16.93 -5.11 -7.32
N GLN A 194 16.50 -4.78 -6.10
CA GLN A 194 16.17 -5.78 -5.09
C GLN A 194 14.84 -5.44 -4.42
N LEU A 195 13.73 -5.86 -5.04
CA LEU A 195 12.39 -5.75 -4.44
C LEU A 195 12.21 -6.64 -3.20
N VAL A 196 12.98 -7.73 -3.14
CA VAL A 196 12.87 -8.75 -2.12
C VAL A 196 14.22 -9.40 -1.90
N ALA A 197 14.55 -9.67 -0.64
CA ALA A 197 15.83 -10.26 -0.23
C ALA A 197 15.63 -11.37 0.81
N PRO A 198 16.55 -12.34 0.91
CA PRO A 198 16.54 -13.31 2.00
C PRO A 198 16.64 -12.61 3.37
N TYR A 199 15.81 -13.02 4.34
CA TYR A 199 15.86 -12.48 5.70
C TYR A 199 15.39 -13.49 6.74
N GLY A 200 16.28 -13.89 7.65
CA GLY A 200 16.01 -14.97 8.61
C GLY A 200 15.55 -16.24 7.90
N GLU A 201 14.43 -16.81 8.33
CA GLU A 201 13.74 -17.95 7.68
C GLU A 201 12.81 -17.53 6.53
N GLY A 202 12.53 -16.23 6.38
CA GLY A 202 11.59 -15.69 5.40
C GLY A 202 12.27 -14.79 4.38
N VAL A 203 11.52 -13.80 3.90
CA VAL A 203 12.04 -12.76 3.01
C VAL A 203 11.71 -11.39 3.58
N ARG A 204 12.53 -10.39 3.24
CA ARG A 204 12.23 -8.98 3.46
C ARG A 204 11.83 -8.38 2.12
N TRP A 205 10.64 -7.80 2.09
CA TRP A 205 10.18 -6.98 0.97
C TRP A 205 10.67 -5.55 1.17
N ASP A 206 11.05 -4.89 0.08
CA ASP A 206 11.57 -3.51 0.07
C ASP A 206 10.83 -2.69 -0.99
N PRO A 207 9.52 -2.43 -0.81
CA PRO A 207 8.74 -1.60 -1.71
C PRO A 207 9.30 -0.16 -1.76
N ALA A 208 9.10 0.53 -2.90
CA ALA A 208 9.34 1.98 -2.96
C ALA A 208 8.14 2.78 -2.42
N ASP A 209 7.60 2.37 -1.27
CA ASP A 209 6.44 2.96 -0.60
C ASP A 209 6.72 4.34 0.01
N HIS A 210 7.98 4.72 0.20
CA HIS A 210 8.36 6.10 0.55
C HIS A 210 7.90 7.17 -0.46
N LEU A 211 7.57 6.79 -1.71
CA LEU A 211 6.97 7.66 -2.74
C LEU A 211 5.43 7.62 -2.74
N CYS A 212 4.82 6.73 -1.94
CA CYS A 212 3.38 6.71 -1.65
C CYS A 212 3.07 7.79 -0.61
N VAL A 213 2.79 9.00 -1.10
CA VAL A 213 2.62 10.19 -0.25
C VAL A 213 1.19 10.36 0.25
N ALA A 214 0.24 9.61 -0.30
CA ALA A 214 -1.12 9.56 0.18
C ALA A 214 -1.75 8.18 -0.05
N GLY A 215 -2.76 7.85 0.75
CA GLY A 215 -3.35 6.53 0.73
C GLY A 215 -4.75 6.50 1.26
N GLU A 216 -5.53 5.54 0.76
CA GLU A 216 -6.87 5.28 1.26
C GLU A 216 -7.14 3.78 1.36
N LEU A 217 -7.60 3.34 2.53
CA LEU A 217 -8.13 2.00 2.74
C LEU A 217 -9.57 2.12 3.26
N LEU A 218 -10.56 1.75 2.45
CA LEU A 218 -11.98 1.80 2.80
C LEU A 218 -12.54 0.42 3.06
N ARG A 219 -13.50 0.34 4.00
CA ARG A 219 -14.31 -0.86 4.16
C ARG A 219 -15.36 -0.95 3.05
N ALA A 220 -15.53 -2.15 2.49
CA ALA A 220 -16.68 -2.51 1.70
C ALA A 220 -17.54 -3.56 2.43
N GLU A 221 -18.82 -3.63 2.05
CA GLU A 221 -19.77 -4.56 2.65
C GLU A 221 -19.37 -6.03 2.41
N PRO A 222 -19.36 -6.88 3.46
CA PRO A 222 -19.05 -8.31 3.33
C PRO A 222 -20.07 -9.05 2.46
N ILE A 223 -19.61 -9.80 1.46
CA ILE A 223 -20.49 -10.59 0.58
C ILE A 223 -20.27 -12.10 0.69
N GLY A 224 -19.11 -12.55 1.16
CA GLY A 224 -18.71 -13.95 1.12
C GLY A 224 -17.78 -14.35 2.26
N PRO A 225 -17.20 -15.55 2.20
CA PRO A 225 -16.35 -16.10 3.27
C PRO A 225 -14.87 -15.70 3.14
N ARG A 226 -14.49 -14.99 2.09
CA ARG A 226 -13.09 -14.66 1.78
C ARG A 226 -12.84 -13.16 1.82
N TRP A 227 -11.59 -12.81 2.00
CA TRP A 227 -11.11 -11.45 1.84
C TRP A 227 -11.00 -11.12 0.36
N THR A 228 -11.51 -9.96 -0.03
CA THR A 228 -11.28 -9.44 -1.39
C THR A 228 -10.89 -7.98 -1.34
N ILE A 229 -10.01 -7.56 -2.24
CA ILE A 229 -9.63 -6.16 -2.42
C ILE A 229 -9.92 -5.70 -3.83
N ARG A 230 -10.20 -4.41 -4.00
CA ARG A 230 -10.14 -3.73 -5.29
C ARG A 230 -9.49 -2.37 -5.11
N GLY A 231 -8.96 -1.78 -6.16
CA GLY A 231 -8.30 -0.51 -6.00
C GLY A 231 -7.66 0.03 -7.25
N GLU A 232 -6.97 1.15 -7.04
CA GLU A 232 -6.24 1.86 -8.07
C GLU A 232 -4.95 2.46 -7.49
N ILE A 233 -4.00 2.67 -8.39
CA ILE A 233 -2.77 3.42 -8.16
C ILE A 233 -2.82 4.64 -9.06
N VAL A 234 -2.58 5.82 -8.50
CA VAL A 234 -2.74 7.09 -9.20
C VAL A 234 -1.53 7.99 -8.99
N GLU A 235 -1.10 8.68 -10.03
CA GLU A 235 -0.12 9.76 -9.91
C GLU A 235 -0.71 10.91 -9.10
N LEU A 236 0.14 11.62 -8.36
CA LEU A 236 -0.25 12.80 -7.62
C LEU A 236 0.58 14.02 -8.05
N ALA A 237 -0.09 15.17 -8.05
CA ALA A 237 0.51 16.48 -8.24
C ALA A 237 0.13 17.41 -7.08
N ARG A 238 0.96 18.43 -6.84
CA ARG A 238 0.65 19.53 -5.92
C ARG A 238 -0.20 20.58 -6.64
#